data_AF-A0A8H7D596-F1
#
_entry.id   AF-A0A8H7D596-F1
#
_cell.length_a   1.000
_cell.length_b   1.000
_cell.length_c   1.000
_cell.angle_alpha   90.00
_cell.angle_beta   90.00
_cell.angle_gamma   90.00
#
_symmetry.space_group_name_H-M   'P 1'
#
loop_
_entity.id
_entity.type
_entity.pdbx_description
1 polymer ?
#
loop_
_entity_poly.entity_id
_entity_poly.type
_entity_poly.pdbx_seq_one_letter_code
_entity_poly.pdbx_strand_id
1 'polypeptide(L)'
;MASDTTYTITGCKGGVQPRLEIRDLHKNKEQFTLFVLAFNDVKRANYETAAARYVEIAGIHGLPYSRWPGDPKGQSTGDPGEDGQWGGYCHHASVLFPTWHRPYVLALEQTISEAAHEIAERFAHEYPAEAGKWREAATKLRFPFWDWTLPETGTQGLPDIVKVENVQITMPDNKSISAPNPIAYYDFQGALPKGFVNREEDNPLLPKDTPKSAYYAYYAQWTRTYRWPASQPNNPAEDYAQIDKSVHANVIAKTFTIAWIGF
;
A
#
# COMPACT_ATOMS: atom_id res chain seq x y z
N MET A 1 17.52 -9.54 -20.23
CA MET A 1 17.50 -8.19 -20.83
C MET A 1 16.33 -7.45 -20.20
N ALA A 2 16.55 -6.22 -19.70
CA ALA A 2 15.42 -5.41 -19.27
C ALA A 2 14.51 -5.17 -20.48
N SER A 3 13.21 -5.36 -20.32
CA SER A 3 12.26 -5.08 -21.39
C SER A 3 12.26 -3.58 -21.67
N ASP A 4 12.48 -3.16 -22.92
CA ASP A 4 12.32 -1.76 -23.35
C ASP A 4 10.84 -1.34 -23.44
N THR A 5 9.92 -2.20 -22.98
CA THR A 5 8.48 -1.96 -23.05
C THR A 5 8.02 -1.18 -21.82
N THR A 6 7.48 0.01 -22.05
CA THR A 6 6.81 0.82 -21.05
C THR A 6 5.60 0.08 -20.45
N TYR A 7 5.47 0.10 -19.13
CA TYR A 7 4.25 -0.35 -18.45
C TYR A 7 3.24 0.80 -18.43
N THR A 8 2.26 0.74 -19.33
CA THR A 8 1.27 1.81 -19.49
C THR A 8 0.20 1.72 -18.40
N ILE A 9 0.07 2.81 -17.63
CA ILE A 9 -1.01 2.97 -16.64
C ILE A 9 -2.28 3.41 -17.39
N THR A 10 -3.24 2.52 -17.51
CA THR A 10 -4.55 2.72 -18.17
C THR A 10 -5.73 2.58 -17.23
N GLY A 11 -5.50 2.05 -16.01
CA GLY A 11 -6.52 1.72 -15.04
C GLY A 11 -7.06 0.30 -15.18
N CYS A 12 -8.07 -0.03 -14.38
CA CYS A 12 -8.67 -1.36 -14.36
C CYS A 12 -9.50 -1.65 -15.62
N LYS A 13 -9.58 -2.92 -16.00
CA LYS A 13 -10.57 -3.43 -16.96
C LYS A 13 -11.98 -3.40 -16.34
N GLY A 14 -13.02 -3.56 -17.16
CA GLY A 14 -14.39 -3.72 -16.66
C GLY A 14 -15.20 -2.43 -16.46
N GLY A 15 -14.76 -1.32 -17.06
CA GLY A 15 -15.50 -0.05 -17.07
C GLY A 15 -15.42 0.73 -15.76
N VAL A 16 -16.39 1.63 -15.54
CA VAL A 16 -16.46 2.48 -14.35
C VAL A 16 -17.07 1.68 -13.20
N GLN A 17 -16.31 1.51 -12.12
CA GLN A 17 -16.72 0.84 -10.89
C GLN A 17 -16.32 1.71 -9.69
N PRO A 18 -17.09 1.70 -8.59
CA PRO A 18 -16.76 2.49 -7.42
C PRO A 18 -15.54 1.92 -6.68
N ARG A 19 -14.70 2.81 -6.16
CA ARG A 19 -13.79 2.45 -5.05
C ARG A 19 -14.66 2.34 -3.80
N LEU A 20 -14.59 1.20 -3.10
CA LEU A 20 -15.33 0.99 -1.87
C LEU A 20 -14.50 1.46 -0.67
N GLU A 21 -15.18 1.91 0.38
CA GLU A 21 -14.52 2.09 1.68
C GLU A 21 -14.03 0.72 2.18
N ILE A 22 -12.86 0.64 2.82
CA ILE A 22 -12.22 -0.64 3.17
C ILE A 22 -13.10 -1.58 4.02
N ARG A 23 -13.92 -1.04 4.92
CA ARG A 23 -14.87 -1.80 5.75
C ARG A 23 -16.03 -2.34 4.90
N ASP A 24 -16.42 -1.63 3.84
CA ASP A 24 -17.44 -2.10 2.90
C ASP A 24 -16.88 -3.12 1.92
N LEU A 25 -15.64 -2.94 1.44
CA LEU A 25 -14.93 -3.95 0.67
C LEU A 25 -14.83 -5.25 1.48
N HIS A 26 -14.47 -5.17 2.76
CA HIS A 26 -14.36 -6.34 3.64
C HIS A 26 -15.68 -7.13 3.79
N LYS A 27 -16.84 -6.46 3.67
CA LYS A 27 -18.16 -7.14 3.68
C LYS A 27 -18.42 -7.92 2.37
N ASN A 28 -17.78 -7.53 1.27
CA ASN A 28 -17.87 -8.21 -0.02
C ASN A 28 -16.85 -9.36 -0.09
N LYS A 29 -17.29 -10.58 0.24
CA LYS A 29 -16.41 -11.75 0.41
C LYS A 29 -15.58 -12.06 -0.83
N GLU A 30 -16.18 -12.00 -2.02
CA GLU A 30 -15.51 -12.33 -3.27
C GLU A 30 -14.48 -11.27 -3.64
N GLN A 31 -14.85 -9.98 -3.60
CA GLN A 31 -13.92 -8.90 -3.90
C GLN A 31 -12.79 -8.82 -2.87
N PHE A 32 -13.10 -8.99 -1.58
CA PHE A 32 -12.09 -8.98 -0.52
C PHE A 32 -11.12 -10.16 -0.64
N THR A 33 -11.62 -11.35 -0.98
CA THR A 33 -10.78 -12.53 -1.24
C THR A 33 -9.82 -12.26 -2.39
N LEU A 34 -10.32 -11.75 -3.52
CA LEU A 34 -9.47 -11.39 -4.66
C LEU A 34 -8.48 -10.28 -4.32
N PHE A 35 -8.89 -9.26 -3.57
CA PHE A 35 -8.01 -8.18 -3.11
C PHE A 35 -6.85 -8.72 -2.26
N VAL A 36 -7.15 -9.56 -1.27
CA VAL A 36 -6.14 -10.13 -0.38
C VAL A 36 -5.16 -11.02 -1.15
N LEU A 37 -5.66 -11.92 -2.00
CA LEU A 37 -4.83 -12.84 -2.76
C LEU A 37 -3.98 -12.10 -3.80
N ALA A 38 -4.58 -11.20 -4.57
CA ALA A 38 -3.90 -10.44 -5.61
C ALA A 38 -2.84 -9.51 -5.05
N PHE A 39 -3.15 -8.81 -3.95
CA PHE A 39 -2.19 -7.90 -3.34
C PHE A 39 -1.00 -8.65 -2.71
N ASN A 40 -1.22 -9.82 -2.12
CA ASN A 40 -0.11 -10.68 -1.70
C ASN A 40 0.73 -11.18 -2.90
N ASP A 41 0.11 -11.47 -4.04
CA ASP A 41 0.81 -11.98 -5.22
C ASP A 41 1.77 -10.94 -5.81
N VAL A 42 1.32 -9.69 -5.96
CA VAL A 42 2.15 -8.59 -6.49
C VAL A 42 3.25 -8.14 -5.51
N LYS A 43 3.16 -8.54 -4.23
CA LYS A 43 4.20 -8.30 -3.21
C LYS A 43 5.37 -9.27 -3.28
N ARG A 44 5.25 -10.39 -3.99
CA ARG A 44 6.33 -11.38 -4.10
C ARG A 44 7.50 -10.82 -4.90
N ALA A 45 8.72 -11.03 -4.43
CA ALA A 45 9.93 -10.61 -5.16
C ALA A 45 10.03 -11.20 -6.58
N ASN A 46 9.42 -12.38 -6.80
CA ASN A 46 9.39 -13.08 -8.07
C ASN A 46 8.10 -12.88 -8.88
N TYR A 47 7.27 -11.88 -8.59
CA TYR A 47 6.14 -11.55 -9.45
C TYR A 47 6.65 -11.23 -10.87
N GLU A 48 6.03 -11.81 -11.89
CA GLU A 48 6.62 -11.90 -13.24
C GLU A 48 6.85 -10.51 -13.84
N THR A 49 5.82 -9.67 -13.82
CA THR A 49 5.87 -8.30 -14.34
C THR A 49 6.59 -7.40 -13.34
N ALA A 50 7.89 -7.15 -13.58
CA ALA A 50 8.71 -6.34 -12.68
C ALA A 50 8.11 -4.96 -12.37
N ALA A 51 7.63 -4.23 -13.39
CA ALA A 51 7.00 -2.92 -13.19
C ALA A 51 5.77 -2.93 -12.28
N ALA A 52 5.07 -4.07 -12.20
CA ALA A 52 3.88 -4.28 -11.39
C ALA A 52 4.20 -4.94 -10.04
N ARG A 53 5.47 -5.12 -9.66
CA ARG A 53 5.80 -5.52 -8.29
C ARG A 53 5.45 -4.39 -7.33
N TYR A 54 4.83 -4.71 -6.20
CA TYR A 54 4.49 -3.72 -5.18
C TYR A 54 5.68 -2.87 -4.76
N VAL A 55 6.86 -3.48 -4.57
CA VAL A 55 8.07 -2.75 -4.17
C VAL A 55 8.54 -1.76 -5.23
N GLU A 56 8.37 -2.08 -6.51
CA GLU A 56 8.75 -1.21 -7.64
C GLU A 56 7.77 -0.04 -7.76
N ILE A 57 6.47 -0.30 -7.63
CA ILE A 57 5.46 0.75 -7.54
C ILE A 57 5.72 1.63 -6.32
N ALA A 58 5.93 1.04 -5.15
CA ALA A 58 6.14 1.78 -3.92
C ALA A 58 7.43 2.64 -3.97
N GLY A 59 8.48 2.16 -4.64
CA GLY A 59 9.72 2.89 -4.92
C GLY A 59 9.58 4.09 -5.84
N ILE A 60 8.51 4.19 -6.66
CA ILE A 60 8.22 5.41 -7.45
C ILE A 60 8.15 6.64 -6.54
N HIS A 61 7.60 6.48 -5.33
CA HIS A 61 7.38 7.60 -4.40
C HIS A 61 8.69 8.24 -3.90
N GLY A 62 9.77 7.47 -3.75
CA GLY A 62 10.99 7.96 -3.12
C GLY A 62 12.10 6.91 -3.08
N LEU A 63 12.59 6.57 -1.88
CA LEU A 63 13.65 5.57 -1.72
C LEU A 63 13.25 4.24 -2.38
N PRO A 64 14.19 3.57 -3.08
CA PRO A 64 15.63 3.80 -3.11
C PRO A 64 16.11 4.83 -4.15
N TYR A 65 15.23 5.73 -4.61
CA TYR A 65 15.48 6.67 -5.70
C TYR A 65 15.99 5.92 -6.91
N SER A 66 15.22 4.92 -7.33
CA SER A 66 15.50 4.10 -8.50
C SER A 66 14.52 4.39 -9.61
N ARG A 67 15.01 4.39 -10.85
CA ARG A 67 14.15 4.46 -12.03
C ARG A 67 13.19 3.27 -12.00
N TRP A 68 11.90 3.55 -12.13
CA TRP A 68 10.88 2.51 -12.12
C TRP A 68 10.98 1.66 -13.40
N PRO A 69 10.93 0.32 -13.32
CA PRO A 69 11.01 -0.56 -14.50
C PRO A 69 9.93 -0.33 -15.55
N GLY A 70 8.79 0.25 -15.16
CA GLY A 70 7.71 0.60 -16.09
C GLY A 70 7.96 1.84 -16.94
N ASP A 71 8.98 2.63 -16.62
CA ASP A 71 9.40 3.81 -17.37
C ASP A 71 10.88 3.67 -17.82
N PRO A 72 11.19 2.74 -18.76
CA PRO A 72 12.57 2.45 -19.15
C PRO A 72 13.28 3.65 -19.79
N LYS A 73 12.53 4.64 -20.28
CA LYS A 73 13.03 5.88 -20.88
C LYS A 73 12.96 7.08 -19.93
N GLY A 74 12.49 6.87 -18.71
CA GLY A 74 12.44 7.87 -17.66
C GLY A 74 13.83 8.31 -17.21
N GLN A 75 13.87 9.44 -16.52
CA GLN A 75 15.09 9.93 -15.89
C GLN A 75 15.69 8.84 -14.98
N SER A 76 16.99 8.62 -15.12
CA SER A 76 17.72 7.67 -14.29
C SER A 76 18.19 8.35 -13.00
N THR A 77 18.46 7.52 -12.00
CA THR A 77 19.17 7.85 -10.77
C THR A 77 20.53 8.48 -11.12
N GLY A 78 20.62 9.79 -11.24
CA GLY A 78 21.90 10.42 -11.61
C GLY A 78 21.84 11.73 -12.36
N ASP A 79 20.67 12.15 -12.88
CA ASP A 79 20.51 13.54 -13.31
C ASP A 79 19.98 14.35 -12.13
N PRO A 80 20.85 15.09 -11.41
CA PRO A 80 20.39 15.93 -10.32
C PRO A 80 19.41 16.99 -10.84
N GLY A 81 18.33 17.24 -10.09
CA GLY A 81 17.56 18.48 -10.23
C GLY A 81 18.43 19.71 -9.91
N GLU A 82 17.87 20.91 -10.00
CA GLU A 82 18.58 22.18 -9.78
C GLU A 82 19.39 22.23 -8.46
N ASP A 83 18.99 21.43 -7.46
CA ASP A 83 19.63 21.33 -6.13
C ASP A 83 20.62 20.16 -5.97
N GLY A 84 20.98 19.44 -7.04
CA GLY A 84 22.05 18.44 -6.99
C GLY A 84 21.66 17.02 -6.61
N GLN A 85 20.39 16.70 -6.28
CA GLN A 85 19.94 15.32 -6.00
C GLN A 85 18.50 15.06 -6.48
N TRP A 86 18.28 13.95 -7.19
CA TRP A 86 16.95 13.49 -7.59
C TRP A 86 16.28 12.71 -6.44
N GLY A 87 15.20 13.25 -5.89
CA GLY A 87 14.49 12.73 -4.71
C GLY A 87 13.39 11.70 -4.99
N GLY A 88 13.39 11.08 -6.17
CA GLY A 88 12.32 10.20 -6.66
C GLY A 88 11.28 10.94 -7.51
N TYR A 89 10.19 10.25 -7.87
CA TYR A 89 9.19 10.82 -8.78
C TYR A 89 8.15 11.72 -8.07
N CYS A 90 8.00 11.61 -6.75
CA CYS A 90 6.87 12.23 -6.04
C CYS A 90 6.97 13.76 -5.94
N HIS A 91 5.84 14.43 -6.19
CA HIS A 91 5.67 15.86 -5.96
C HIS A 91 5.04 16.13 -4.59
N HIS A 92 5.84 16.56 -3.61
CA HIS A 92 5.38 17.13 -2.33
C HIS A 92 5.44 18.66 -2.34
N ALA A 93 4.64 19.30 -1.49
CA ALA A 93 4.57 20.77 -1.36
C ALA A 93 4.40 21.51 -2.71
N SER A 94 3.69 20.86 -3.65
CA SER A 94 3.51 21.32 -5.02
C SER A 94 2.03 21.27 -5.40
N VAL A 95 1.60 22.18 -6.28
CA VAL A 95 0.24 22.17 -6.87
C VAL A 95 -0.05 20.89 -7.65
N LEU A 96 1.00 20.16 -8.07
CA LEU A 96 0.88 18.88 -8.76
C LEU A 96 0.66 17.70 -7.80
N PHE A 97 0.63 17.92 -6.48
CA PHE A 97 0.46 16.84 -5.50
C PHE A 97 -0.78 15.96 -5.81
N PRO A 98 -2.01 16.50 -5.99
CA PRO A 98 -3.17 15.65 -6.24
C PRO A 98 -3.14 14.97 -7.62
N THR A 99 -2.63 15.67 -8.64
CA THR A 99 -2.59 15.16 -10.02
C THR A 99 -1.49 14.13 -10.23
N TRP A 100 -0.44 14.13 -9.41
CA TRP A 100 0.60 13.10 -9.41
C TRP A 100 0.19 11.86 -8.60
N HIS A 101 -0.42 12.04 -7.42
CA HIS A 101 -0.83 10.91 -6.58
C HIS A 101 -1.98 10.10 -7.21
N ARG A 102 -2.82 10.73 -8.05
CA ARG A 102 -3.92 10.03 -8.74
C ARG A 102 -3.43 8.89 -9.66
N PRO A 103 -2.55 9.11 -10.65
CA PRO A 103 -2.00 8.03 -11.47
C PRO A 103 -1.09 7.09 -10.67
N TYR A 104 -0.48 7.55 -9.57
CA TYR A 104 0.30 6.69 -8.68
C TYR A 104 -0.57 5.61 -8.00
N VAL A 105 -1.69 6.03 -7.38
CA VAL A 105 -2.69 5.11 -6.82
C VAL A 105 -3.28 4.22 -7.92
N LEU A 106 -3.52 4.78 -9.11
CA LEU A 106 -4.05 4.04 -10.26
C LEU A 106 -3.10 2.92 -10.72
N ALA A 107 -1.79 3.13 -10.66
CA ALA A 107 -0.80 2.10 -10.99
C ALA A 107 -0.89 0.91 -10.02
N LEU A 108 -0.95 1.18 -8.71
CA LEU A 108 -1.14 0.15 -7.69
C LEU A 108 -2.47 -0.60 -7.89
N GLU A 109 -3.55 0.14 -8.12
CA GLU A 109 -4.89 -0.40 -8.39
C GLU A 109 -4.90 -1.30 -9.64
N GLN A 110 -4.29 -0.86 -10.74
CA GLN A 110 -4.20 -1.64 -11.99
C GLN A 110 -3.45 -2.95 -11.78
N THR A 111 -2.28 -2.89 -11.15
CA THR A 111 -1.46 -4.05 -10.82
C THR A 111 -2.22 -5.10 -9.98
N ILE A 112 -2.93 -4.65 -8.93
CA ILE A 112 -3.75 -5.56 -8.12
C ILE A 112 -4.93 -6.12 -8.93
N SER A 113 -5.56 -5.30 -9.76
CA SER A 113 -6.64 -5.74 -10.65
C SER A 113 -6.17 -6.79 -11.66
N GLU A 114 -5.00 -6.63 -12.27
CA GLU A 114 -4.44 -7.59 -13.22
C GLU A 114 -4.25 -8.96 -12.56
N ALA A 115 -3.59 -9.01 -11.40
CA ALA A 115 -3.44 -10.24 -10.63
C ALA A 115 -4.79 -10.83 -10.16
N ALA A 116 -5.76 -9.98 -9.78
CA ALA A 116 -7.10 -10.43 -9.38
C ALA A 116 -7.85 -11.10 -10.54
N HIS A 117 -7.71 -10.61 -11.78
CA HIS A 117 -8.32 -11.26 -12.95
C HIS A 117 -7.68 -12.61 -13.22
N GLU A 118 -6.37 -12.75 -13.09
CA GLU A 118 -5.68 -14.04 -13.25
C GLU A 118 -6.14 -15.06 -12.19
N ILE A 119 -6.27 -14.63 -10.93
CA ILE A 119 -6.79 -15.49 -9.85
C ILE A 119 -8.24 -15.89 -10.13
N ALA A 120 -9.09 -14.94 -10.54
CA ALA A 120 -10.49 -15.22 -10.86
C ALA A 120 -10.64 -16.19 -12.03
N GLU A 121 -9.79 -16.11 -13.06
CA GLU A 121 -9.77 -17.08 -14.16
C GLU A 121 -9.31 -18.47 -13.69
N ARG A 122 -8.33 -18.56 -12.80
CA ARG A 122 -7.95 -19.84 -12.18
C ARG A 122 -9.11 -20.45 -11.41
N PHE A 123 -9.80 -19.66 -10.58
CA PHE A 123 -11.01 -20.11 -9.88
C PHE A 123 -12.13 -20.51 -10.83
N ALA A 124 -12.34 -19.77 -11.92
CA ALA A 124 -13.33 -20.12 -12.93
C ALA A 124 -13.02 -21.44 -13.65
N HIS A 125 -11.75 -21.76 -13.84
CA HIS A 125 -11.32 -23.04 -14.42
C HIS A 125 -11.48 -24.20 -13.44
N GLU A 126 -11.07 -24.02 -12.18
CA GLU A 126 -11.15 -25.06 -11.14
C GLU A 126 -12.58 -25.28 -10.62
N TYR A 127 -13.41 -24.23 -10.59
CA TYR A 127 -14.79 -24.23 -10.09
C TYR A 127 -15.75 -23.62 -11.14
N PRO A 128 -16.04 -24.33 -12.26
CA PRO A 128 -16.81 -23.77 -13.37
C PRO A 128 -18.20 -23.26 -12.99
N ALA A 129 -18.84 -23.85 -11.97
CA ALA A 129 -20.15 -23.41 -11.48
C ALA A 129 -20.11 -22.01 -10.83
N GLU A 130 -18.95 -21.57 -10.35
CA GLU A 130 -18.75 -20.24 -9.73
C GLU A 130 -18.06 -19.23 -10.66
N ALA A 131 -17.75 -19.62 -11.89
CA ALA A 131 -16.94 -18.82 -12.81
C ALA A 131 -17.46 -17.38 -13.00
N GLY A 132 -18.77 -17.21 -13.20
CA GLY A 132 -19.39 -15.89 -13.35
C GLY A 132 -19.21 -15.01 -12.13
N LYS A 133 -19.37 -15.58 -10.93
CA LYS A 133 -19.26 -14.90 -9.64
C LYS A 133 -17.85 -14.31 -9.43
N TRP A 134 -16.82 -15.12 -9.67
CA TRP A 134 -15.43 -14.70 -9.48
C TRP A 134 -14.95 -13.69 -10.54
N ARG A 135 -15.34 -13.89 -11.81
CA ARG A 135 -15.04 -12.92 -12.88
C ARG A 135 -15.72 -11.57 -12.66
N GLU A 136 -16.97 -11.59 -12.20
CA GLU A 136 -17.69 -10.35 -11.86
C GLU A 136 -17.05 -9.63 -10.67
N ALA A 137 -16.63 -10.37 -9.64
CA ALA A 137 -15.90 -9.80 -8.51
C ALA A 137 -14.59 -9.13 -8.95
N ALA A 138 -13.79 -9.79 -9.80
CA ALA A 138 -12.55 -9.20 -10.36
C ALA A 138 -12.83 -7.95 -11.20
N THR A 139 -13.89 -7.98 -12.02
CA THR A 139 -14.34 -6.86 -12.86
C THR A 139 -14.68 -5.63 -12.01
N LYS A 140 -15.37 -5.84 -10.89
CA LYS A 140 -15.86 -4.79 -9.99
C LYS A 140 -14.83 -4.31 -8.98
N LEU A 141 -13.81 -5.11 -8.67
CA LEU A 141 -12.81 -4.78 -7.67
C LEU A 141 -12.04 -3.50 -8.04
N ARG A 142 -11.95 -2.58 -7.10
CA ARG A 142 -11.14 -1.37 -7.15
C ARG A 142 -10.35 -1.23 -5.86
N PHE A 143 -9.24 -0.49 -5.89
CA PHE A 143 -8.43 -0.28 -4.69
C PHE A 143 -9.27 0.48 -3.65
N PRO A 144 -9.39 -0.03 -2.42
CA PRO A 144 -10.26 0.57 -1.43
C PRO A 144 -9.70 1.92 -0.97
N PHE A 145 -10.59 2.77 -0.44
CA PHE A 145 -10.18 3.95 0.31
C PHE A 145 -10.49 3.76 1.79
N TRP A 146 -9.78 4.51 2.64
CA TRP A 146 -10.16 4.65 4.05
C TRP A 146 -10.75 6.05 4.25
N ASP A 147 -12.00 6.08 4.69
CA ASP A 147 -12.65 7.34 5.04
C ASP A 147 -12.33 7.71 6.49
N TRP A 148 -11.32 8.54 6.64
CA TRP A 148 -10.89 9.05 7.93
C TRP A 148 -11.77 10.20 8.45
N THR A 149 -12.71 10.68 7.64
CA THR A 149 -13.64 11.78 7.99
C THR A 149 -14.97 11.29 8.56
N LEU A 150 -15.22 9.97 8.50
CA LEU A 150 -16.40 9.36 9.11
C LEU A 150 -16.46 9.64 10.63
N PRO A 151 -17.62 10.03 11.18
CA PRO A 151 -17.78 10.25 12.62
C PRO A 151 -17.29 9.08 13.48
N GLU A 152 -17.57 7.86 13.04
CA GLU A 152 -17.12 6.64 13.72
C GLU A 152 -15.59 6.50 13.74
N THR A 153 -14.86 6.97 12.72
CA THR A 153 -13.39 6.95 12.73
C THR A 153 -12.83 7.79 13.88
N GLY A 154 -13.49 8.89 14.24
CA GLY A 154 -13.14 9.71 15.40
C GLY A 154 -13.33 9.02 16.77
N THR A 155 -13.97 7.85 16.80
CA THR A 155 -14.18 7.04 18.03
C THR A 155 -13.52 5.66 17.97
N GLN A 156 -13.46 5.06 16.79
CA GLN A 156 -12.90 3.73 16.54
C GLN A 156 -11.42 3.77 16.14
N GLY A 157 -10.94 4.91 15.66
CA GLY A 157 -9.58 5.06 15.12
C GLY A 157 -9.43 4.34 13.78
N LEU A 158 -8.26 3.70 13.58
CA LEU A 158 -7.99 2.92 12.39
C LEU A 158 -8.97 1.73 12.26
N PRO A 159 -9.37 1.33 11.04
CA PRO A 159 -10.16 0.12 10.82
C PRO A 159 -9.43 -1.12 11.36
N ASP A 160 -10.11 -2.02 12.07
CA ASP A 160 -9.45 -3.21 12.64
C ASP A 160 -8.73 -4.07 11.59
N ILE A 161 -9.26 -4.08 10.36
CA ILE A 161 -8.68 -4.82 9.23
C ILE A 161 -7.28 -4.32 8.83
N VAL A 162 -6.83 -3.16 9.32
CA VAL A 162 -5.45 -2.70 9.07
C VAL A 162 -4.48 -3.10 10.17
N LYS A 163 -5.01 -3.55 11.33
CA LYS A 163 -4.25 -3.85 12.55
C LYS A 163 -3.85 -5.33 12.64
N VAL A 164 -4.65 -6.21 12.07
CA VAL A 164 -4.48 -7.67 12.17
C VAL A 164 -3.53 -8.23 11.11
N GLU A 165 -2.58 -9.09 11.49
CA GLU A 165 -1.60 -9.65 10.55
C GLU A 165 -2.17 -10.70 9.59
N ASN A 166 -3.29 -11.34 9.97
CA ASN A 166 -4.00 -12.31 9.15
C ASN A 166 -5.49 -11.98 9.08
N VAL A 167 -6.11 -12.32 7.96
CA VAL A 167 -7.53 -12.10 7.69
C VAL A 167 -8.18 -13.38 7.19
N GLN A 168 -9.46 -13.55 7.53
CA GLN A 168 -10.26 -14.64 7.01
C GLN A 168 -10.81 -14.27 5.64
N ILE A 169 -10.54 -15.10 4.64
CA ILE A 169 -11.07 -14.96 3.28
C ILE A 169 -11.94 -16.18 2.94
N THR A 170 -12.83 -16.00 1.96
CA THR A 170 -13.78 -17.04 1.53
C THR A 170 -13.38 -17.49 0.13
N MET A 171 -12.75 -18.65 0.02
CA MET A 171 -12.38 -19.29 -1.24
C MET A 171 -13.63 -19.84 -1.96
N PRO A 172 -13.50 -20.32 -3.22
CA PRO A 172 -14.56 -21.10 -3.86
C PRO A 172 -15.08 -22.25 -2.97
N ASP A 173 -16.32 -22.69 -3.23
CA ASP A 173 -17.10 -23.64 -2.42
C ASP A 173 -17.33 -23.16 -0.98
N ASN A 174 -17.29 -21.84 -0.74
CA ASN A 174 -17.43 -21.20 0.58
C ASN A 174 -16.39 -21.66 1.61
N LYS A 175 -15.23 -22.16 1.16
CA LYS A 175 -14.15 -22.59 2.05
C LYS A 175 -13.48 -21.38 2.69
N SER A 176 -13.62 -21.23 4.02
CA SER A 176 -12.92 -20.17 4.76
C SER A 176 -11.47 -20.57 5.05
N ILE A 177 -10.53 -19.67 4.77
CA ILE A 177 -9.11 -19.84 5.11
C ILE A 177 -8.54 -18.56 5.74
N SER A 178 -7.47 -18.71 6.53
CA SER A 178 -6.65 -17.61 7.00
C SER A 178 -5.58 -17.28 5.98
N ALA A 179 -5.43 -16.01 5.64
CA ALA A 179 -4.42 -15.51 4.71
C ALA A 179 -3.66 -14.32 5.33
N PRO A 180 -2.36 -14.13 4.98
CA PRO A 180 -1.62 -12.94 5.37
C PRO A 180 -2.35 -11.68 4.91
N ASN A 181 -2.43 -10.69 5.78
CA ASN A 181 -3.12 -9.45 5.48
C ASN A 181 -2.19 -8.48 4.72
N PRO A 182 -2.42 -8.22 3.42
CA PRO A 182 -1.52 -7.39 2.64
C PRO A 182 -1.59 -5.90 3.02
N ILE A 183 -2.56 -5.46 3.82
CA ILE A 183 -2.62 -4.07 4.30
C ILE A 183 -2.15 -3.92 5.75
N ALA A 184 -1.70 -5.00 6.41
CA ALA A 184 -1.15 -4.91 7.77
C ALA A 184 0.27 -4.34 7.75
N TYR A 185 1.15 -4.91 6.94
CA TYR A 185 2.53 -4.45 6.76
C TYR A 185 3.09 -4.93 5.41
N TYR A 186 4.28 -4.45 5.06
CA TYR A 186 5.10 -5.01 3.99
C TYR A 186 6.38 -5.61 4.58
N ASP A 187 6.66 -6.87 4.25
CA ASP A 187 7.89 -7.58 4.59
C ASP A 187 8.90 -7.40 3.45
N PHE A 188 10.09 -6.92 3.78
CA PHE A 188 11.18 -6.68 2.82
C PHE A 188 11.86 -7.96 2.33
N GLN A 189 11.44 -9.14 2.81
CA GLN A 189 11.89 -10.46 2.34
C GLN A 189 13.42 -10.60 2.39
N GLY A 190 14.05 -10.00 3.41
CA GLY A 190 15.50 -10.05 3.63
C GLY A 190 16.33 -9.04 2.82
N ALA A 191 15.72 -8.20 1.99
CA ALA A 191 16.41 -7.18 1.20
C ALA A 191 15.86 -5.77 1.48
N LEU A 192 16.54 -5.04 2.37
CA LEU A 192 16.19 -3.65 2.66
C LEU A 192 16.53 -2.75 1.45
N PRO A 193 15.67 -1.77 1.12
CA PRO A 193 15.97 -0.81 0.05
C PRO A 193 17.26 -0.03 0.33
N LYS A 194 18.03 0.22 -0.73
CA LYS A 194 19.22 1.07 -0.66
C LYS A 194 18.84 2.46 -0.14
N GLY A 195 19.65 3.01 0.76
CA GLY A 195 19.43 4.34 1.34
C GLY A 195 18.57 4.35 2.60
N PHE A 196 18.07 3.20 3.05
CA PHE A 196 17.50 3.08 4.39
C PHE A 196 18.60 3.32 5.43
N VAL A 197 18.42 4.37 6.23
CA VAL A 197 19.32 4.79 7.30
C VAL A 197 18.51 5.06 8.56
N ASN A 198 19.10 4.80 9.71
CA ASN A 198 18.45 5.17 10.95
C ASN A 198 18.53 6.67 11.15
N ARG A 199 17.49 7.25 11.74
CA ARG A 199 17.41 8.68 11.95
C ARG A 199 16.56 9.02 13.15
N GLU A 200 16.86 10.17 13.75
CA GLU A 200 15.95 10.82 14.69
C GLU A 200 14.70 11.24 13.92
N GLU A 201 13.53 11.01 14.53
CA GLU A 201 12.25 11.42 13.96
C GLU A 201 11.69 12.57 14.80
N ASP A 202 11.36 13.67 14.12
CA ASP A 202 10.60 14.77 14.72
C ASP A 202 9.12 14.42 14.60
N ASN A 203 8.55 13.78 15.63
CA ASN A 203 7.13 13.45 15.65
C ASN A 203 6.34 14.61 16.30
N PRO A 204 5.63 15.45 15.50
CA PRO A 204 4.91 16.62 16.01
C PRO A 204 3.69 16.25 16.88
N LEU A 205 3.32 14.97 16.93
CA LEU A 205 2.23 14.46 17.75
C LEU A 205 2.68 14.05 19.16
N LEU A 206 4.00 14.03 19.43
CA LEU A 206 4.52 13.83 20.78
C LEU A 206 4.41 15.11 21.62
N PRO A 207 4.34 15.00 22.96
CA PRO A 207 4.43 16.17 23.85
C PRO A 207 5.65 17.03 23.50
N LYS A 208 5.48 18.37 23.52
CA LYS A 208 6.50 19.34 23.08
C LYS A 208 7.82 19.27 23.87
N ASP A 209 7.78 18.71 25.06
CA ASP A 209 8.89 18.46 25.99
C ASP A 209 9.58 17.12 25.74
N THR A 210 9.06 16.29 24.84
CA THR A 210 9.72 15.06 24.40
C THR A 210 11.03 15.43 23.70
N PRO A 211 12.19 14.96 24.17
CA PRO A 211 13.46 15.22 23.50
C PRO A 211 13.38 14.77 22.05
N LYS A 212 13.92 15.55 21.11
CA LYS A 212 13.98 15.14 19.69
C LYS A 212 14.74 13.83 19.49
N SER A 213 15.70 13.54 20.37
CA SER A 213 16.44 12.27 20.43
C SER A 213 15.66 11.12 21.07
N ALA A 214 14.47 11.35 21.62
CA ALA A 214 13.68 10.31 22.29
C ALA A 214 12.98 9.36 21.31
N TYR A 215 12.90 9.72 20.02
CA TYR A 215 12.33 8.85 19.01
C TYR A 215 13.29 8.68 17.83
N TYR A 216 13.77 7.47 17.68
CA TYR A 216 14.67 7.04 16.62
C TYR A 216 13.98 5.98 15.77
N ALA A 217 13.94 6.19 14.46
CA ALA A 217 13.49 5.21 13.49
C ALA A 217 14.67 4.38 12.99
N TYR A 218 14.52 3.05 13.05
CA TYR A 218 15.58 2.11 12.72
C TYR A 218 15.39 1.49 11.33
N TYR A 219 15.19 2.33 10.30
CA TYR A 219 14.94 1.87 8.92
C TYR A 219 16.06 0.95 8.39
N ALA A 220 17.31 1.10 8.85
CA ALA A 220 18.41 0.22 8.43
C ALA A 220 18.37 -1.18 9.06
N GLN A 221 17.47 -1.44 10.02
CA GLN A 221 17.28 -2.76 10.64
C GLN A 221 15.87 -3.33 10.47
N TRP A 222 14.85 -2.49 10.32
CA TRP A 222 13.47 -2.92 10.26
C TRP A 222 13.18 -3.72 8.99
N THR A 223 12.98 -5.03 9.15
CA THR A 223 12.70 -5.99 8.06
C THR A 223 11.26 -5.95 7.54
N ARG A 224 10.42 -5.09 8.12
CA ARG A 224 9.08 -4.78 7.65
C ARG A 224 8.73 -3.33 7.91
N THR A 225 7.66 -2.84 7.32
CA THR A 225 7.06 -1.55 7.67
C THR A 225 6.38 -1.61 9.03
N TYR A 226 6.46 -0.54 9.80
CA TYR A 226 5.80 -0.41 11.10
C TYR A 226 4.97 0.87 11.19
N ARG A 227 3.92 0.89 12.03
CA ARG A 227 3.15 2.08 12.39
C ARG A 227 3.31 2.37 13.87
N TRP A 228 3.81 3.58 14.14
CA TRP A 228 4.15 4.01 15.50
C TRP A 228 4.94 2.95 16.30
N PRO A 229 6.06 2.42 15.77
CA PRO A 229 6.83 1.42 16.48
C PRO A 229 7.42 1.96 17.78
N ALA A 230 7.70 1.11 18.76
CA ALA A 230 8.63 1.52 19.82
C ALA A 230 10.00 1.89 19.22
N SER A 231 10.70 2.87 19.78
CA SER A 231 12.04 3.25 19.32
C SER A 231 13.08 2.21 19.73
N GLN A 232 13.09 1.09 19.00
CA GLN A 232 14.04 0.00 19.17
C GLN A 232 14.35 -0.68 17.82
N PRO A 233 15.58 -1.20 17.64
CA PRO A 233 16.02 -1.75 16.37
C PRO A 233 15.38 -3.10 16.03
N ASN A 234 15.05 -3.90 17.03
CA ASN A 234 14.66 -5.30 16.85
C ASN A 234 13.17 -5.48 17.18
N ASN A 235 12.40 -5.94 16.19
CA ASN A 235 10.98 -6.32 16.31
C ASN A 235 10.16 -5.37 17.21
N PRO A 236 10.13 -4.05 16.92
CA PRO A 236 9.27 -3.15 17.67
C PRO A 236 7.80 -3.56 17.56
N ALA A 237 7.07 -3.40 18.67
CA ALA A 237 5.62 -3.52 18.65
C ALA A 237 5.01 -2.26 18.03
N GLU A 238 3.92 -2.46 17.28
CA GLU A 238 3.03 -1.39 16.80
C GLU A 238 2.28 -0.76 17.98
N ASP A 239 2.16 0.57 18.01
CA ASP A 239 1.32 1.27 19.00
C ASP A 239 0.03 1.80 18.36
N TYR A 240 -0.89 0.87 18.08
CA TYR A 240 -2.21 1.22 17.54
C TYR A 240 -3.04 2.08 18.49
N ALA A 241 -2.84 1.96 19.82
CA ALA A 241 -3.56 2.78 20.79
C ALA A 241 -3.17 4.26 20.66
N GLN A 242 -1.87 4.54 20.48
CA GLN A 242 -1.39 5.89 20.26
C GLN A 242 -1.79 6.44 18.87
N ILE A 243 -1.85 5.59 17.85
CA ILE A 243 -2.39 5.98 16.54
C ILE A 243 -3.88 6.34 16.66
N ASP A 244 -4.69 5.48 17.27
CA ASP A 244 -6.13 5.70 17.43
C ASP A 244 -6.40 6.98 18.24
N LYS A 245 -5.66 7.21 19.33
CA LYS A 245 -5.71 8.46 20.11
C LYS A 245 -5.39 9.68 19.25
N SER A 246 -4.40 9.57 18.35
CA SER A 246 -4.01 10.67 17.45
C SER A 246 -5.05 10.93 16.37
N VAL A 247 -5.69 9.89 15.85
CA VAL A 247 -6.83 10.00 14.92
C VAL A 247 -8.00 10.69 15.63
N HIS A 248 -8.35 10.28 16.85
CA HIS A 248 -9.44 10.91 17.62
C HIS A 248 -9.16 12.39 17.88
N ALA A 249 -7.95 12.72 18.36
CA ALA A 249 -7.56 14.08 18.66
C ALA A 249 -7.58 14.99 17.42
N ASN A 250 -7.13 14.49 16.27
CA ASN A 250 -6.98 15.30 15.06
C ASN A 250 -8.25 15.33 14.18
N VAL A 251 -9.07 14.29 14.16
CA VAL A 251 -10.41 14.35 13.53
C VAL A 251 -11.27 15.40 14.22
N ILE A 252 -11.08 15.59 15.54
CA ILE A 252 -11.70 16.67 16.31
C ILE A 252 -11.01 18.03 16.09
N ALA A 253 -9.71 18.06 15.75
CA ALA A 253 -8.91 19.28 15.81
C ALA A 253 -8.43 19.90 14.47
N LYS A 254 -8.29 19.15 13.35
CA LYS A 254 -8.03 19.64 11.97
C LYS A 254 -7.65 18.48 11.01
N THR A 255 -8.18 18.58 9.80
CA THR A 255 -7.97 17.80 8.57
C THR A 255 -6.52 17.31 8.38
N PHE A 256 -6.26 15.99 8.45
CA PHE A 256 -4.97 15.38 8.12
C PHE A 256 -4.99 14.73 6.73
N THR A 257 -4.03 15.05 5.88
CA THR A 257 -3.79 14.32 4.62
C THR A 257 -2.86 13.13 4.92
N ILE A 258 -3.41 11.95 5.19
CA ILE A 258 -2.64 10.70 5.13
C ILE A 258 -2.89 10.08 3.77
N ALA A 259 -1.93 10.22 2.86
CA ALA A 259 -1.87 9.38 1.68
C ALA A 259 -1.50 7.96 2.14
N TRP A 260 -2.43 7.02 2.01
CA TRP A 260 -2.30 5.61 2.37
C TRP A 260 -1.29 4.83 1.49
N ILE A 261 -0.43 5.53 0.76
CA ILE A 261 0.54 4.97 -0.17
C ILE A 261 1.81 5.82 -0.08
N GLY A 262 2.81 5.33 0.65
CA GLY A 262 4.13 5.95 0.71
C GLY A 262 4.85 5.61 2.01
N PHE A 263 6.03 5.00 1.88
CA PHE A 263 6.98 4.69 2.96
C PHE A 263 7.40 5.90 3.79
#